data_AF-A0A9D1E6B6-F1
#
_entry.id   AF-A0A9D1E6B6-F1
#
_cell.length_a   1.000
_cell.length_b   1.000
_cell.length_c   1.000
_cell.angle_alpha   90.00
_cell.angle_beta   90.00
_cell.angle_gamma   90.00
#
_symmetry.space_group_name_H-M   'P 1'
#
loop_
_entity.id
_entity.type
_entity.pdbx_description
1 polymer ?
#
loop_
_entity_poly.entity_id
_entity_poly.type
_entity_poly.pdbx_seq_one_letter_code
_entity_poly.pdbx_strand_id
1 'polypeptide(L)'
;MEEEKTNNQPETAQDSKKESKFSGFIKRVSKKIDDAAYDSRLVNDFEKSHTKYQVFTGTGILSPNPEIYVEEHLDGEEKFVIMLGEDDNIKPGCLIRRVNDKPVYKITAVEPATLTVVFEGKSNQKNARKIVIGEQAEKVDVIKVGDEFYRV
;
A
#
# COMPACT_ATOMS: atom_id res chain seq x y z
N MET A 1 -66.92 -24.83 -30.18
CA MET A 1 -66.96 -24.25 -31.54
C MET A 1 -67.04 -22.75 -31.35
N GLU A 2 -65.90 -22.10 -31.49
CA GLU A 2 -65.75 -20.65 -31.56
C GLU A 2 -66.01 -20.20 -32.99
N GLU A 3 -66.70 -19.07 -33.15
CA GLU A 3 -66.75 -18.31 -34.39
C GLU A 3 -66.45 -16.84 -34.13
N GLU A 4 -65.66 -16.28 -35.05
CA GLU A 4 -65.51 -14.87 -35.41
C GLU A 4 -64.89 -13.90 -34.36
N LYS A 5 -64.07 -12.90 -34.68
CA LYS A 5 -64.03 -12.03 -35.88
C LYS A 5 -62.73 -11.22 -35.87
N THR A 6 -62.21 -10.94 -37.07
CA THR A 6 -61.23 -9.91 -37.41
C THR A 6 -61.65 -8.49 -36.99
N ASN A 7 -60.71 -7.64 -36.55
CA ASN A 7 -60.87 -6.17 -36.64
C ASN A 7 -59.51 -5.42 -36.76
N ASN A 8 -59.32 -4.83 -37.94
CA ASN A 8 -58.74 -3.53 -38.33
C ASN A 8 -57.63 -2.80 -37.50
N GLN A 9 -56.54 -2.48 -38.23
CA GLN A 9 -55.55 -1.37 -38.07
C GLN A 9 -56.21 0.03 -37.82
N PRO A 10 -55.54 1.15 -37.41
CA PRO A 10 -54.18 1.60 -37.82
C PRO A 10 -53.31 2.47 -36.85
N GLU A 11 -52.08 2.71 -37.29
CA GLU A 11 -51.22 3.92 -37.19
C GLU A 11 -50.76 4.59 -35.85
N THR A 12 -49.42 4.63 -35.76
CA THR A 12 -48.53 5.76 -35.41
C THR A 12 -48.14 6.13 -33.98
N ALA A 13 -46.80 6.15 -33.82
CA ALA A 13 -45.95 7.09 -33.11
C ALA A 13 -45.86 7.02 -31.57
N GLN A 14 -44.81 6.37 -31.08
CA GLN A 14 -43.86 7.03 -30.18
C GLN A 14 -42.51 6.32 -30.14
N ASP A 15 -41.60 6.84 -30.95
CA ASP A 15 -40.25 7.23 -30.54
C ASP A 15 -39.80 6.71 -29.16
N SER A 16 -39.02 5.63 -29.15
CA SER A 16 -38.21 5.24 -27.99
C SER A 16 -36.84 4.73 -28.44
N LYS A 17 -36.22 5.47 -29.37
CA LYS A 17 -34.77 5.51 -29.49
C LYS A 17 -34.22 6.34 -28.32
N LYS A 18 -33.92 5.68 -27.20
CA LYS A 18 -32.96 6.17 -26.21
C LYS A 18 -32.12 5.03 -25.65
N GLU A 19 -31.60 4.21 -26.55
CA GLU A 19 -30.30 3.58 -26.30
C GLU A 19 -29.22 4.66 -26.25
N SER A 20 -28.26 4.46 -25.35
CA SER A 20 -26.99 5.18 -25.23
C SER A 20 -27.02 6.55 -24.52
N LYS A 21 -26.49 6.57 -23.29
CA LYS A 21 -25.22 7.27 -22.92
C LYS A 21 -24.97 7.46 -21.41
N PHE A 22 -25.89 7.03 -20.52
CA PHE A 22 -25.70 7.24 -19.06
C PHE A 22 -25.18 6.02 -18.27
N SER A 23 -25.24 4.81 -18.82
CA SER A 23 -24.81 3.57 -18.12
C SER A 23 -23.27 3.44 -17.96
N GLY A 24 -22.48 4.12 -18.78
CA GLY A 24 -21.01 4.01 -18.76
C GLY A 24 -20.31 4.80 -17.65
N PHE A 25 -20.93 5.86 -17.15
CA PHE A 25 -20.32 6.71 -16.12
C PHE A 25 -20.48 6.12 -14.71
N ILE A 26 -21.66 5.57 -14.39
CA ILE A 26 -21.91 4.95 -13.08
C ILE A 26 -21.04 3.71 -12.86
N LYS A 27 -20.87 2.87 -13.90
CA LYS A 27 -20.02 1.66 -13.83
C LYS A 27 -18.53 1.95 -13.59
N ARG A 28 -18.01 3.10 -14.07
CA ARG A 28 -16.62 3.48 -13.82
C ARG A 28 -16.38 4.01 -12.42
N VAL A 29 -17.37 4.67 -11.82
CA VAL A 29 -17.27 5.18 -10.45
C VAL A 29 -17.38 4.03 -9.44
N SER A 30 -18.33 3.10 -9.63
CA SER A 30 -18.45 1.92 -8.76
C SER A 30 -17.19 1.06 -8.78
N LYS A 31 -16.63 0.79 -9.96
CA LYS A 31 -15.40 0.00 -10.10
C LYS A 31 -14.20 0.64 -9.37
N LYS A 32 -14.04 1.97 -9.43
CA LYS A 32 -12.96 2.65 -8.71
C LYS A 32 -13.10 2.57 -7.19
N ILE A 33 -14.33 2.60 -6.68
CA ILE A 33 -14.60 2.46 -5.24
C ILE A 33 -14.33 1.03 -4.80
N ASP A 34 -14.76 0.04 -5.59
CA ASP A 34 -14.50 -1.37 -5.32
C ASP A 34 -12.99 -1.70 -5.35
N ASP A 35 -12.25 -1.14 -6.32
CA ASP A 35 -10.80 -1.30 -6.42
C ASP A 35 -10.05 -0.65 -5.24
N ALA A 36 -10.47 0.55 -4.80
CA ALA A 36 -9.89 1.21 -3.64
C ALA A 36 -10.19 0.49 -2.31
N ALA A 37 -11.41 -0.04 -2.16
CA ALA A 37 -11.79 -0.84 -1.00
C ALA A 37 -11.06 -2.19 -0.97
N TYR A 38 -10.79 -2.79 -2.13
CA TYR A 38 -9.95 -3.98 -2.23
C TYR A 38 -8.51 -3.69 -1.81
N ASP A 39 -7.90 -2.63 -2.36
CA ASP A 39 -6.52 -2.25 -2.04
C ASP A 39 -6.35 -1.88 -0.57
N SER A 40 -7.31 -1.17 0.03
CA SER A 40 -7.28 -0.86 1.46
C SER A 40 -7.35 -2.11 2.34
N ARG A 41 -8.16 -3.10 1.96
CA ARG A 41 -8.23 -4.38 2.67
C ARG A 41 -6.94 -5.19 2.53
N LEU A 42 -6.33 -5.20 1.34
CA LEU A 42 -5.04 -5.83 1.10
C LEU A 42 -3.95 -5.20 1.97
N VAL A 43 -3.86 -3.86 2.03
CA VAL A 43 -2.89 -3.17 2.88
C VAL A 43 -3.12 -3.54 4.34
N ASN A 44 -4.36 -3.47 4.84
CA ASN A 44 -4.68 -3.83 6.23
C ASN A 44 -4.33 -5.30 6.57
N ASP A 45 -4.57 -6.22 5.65
CA ASP A 45 -4.19 -7.63 5.82
C ASP A 45 -2.66 -7.81 5.86
N PHE A 46 -1.95 -7.11 4.99
CA PHE A 46 -0.49 -7.05 5.00
C PHE A 46 0.03 -6.52 6.34
N GLU A 47 -0.48 -5.39 6.82
CA GLU A 47 -0.08 -4.78 8.09
C GLU A 47 -0.29 -5.72 9.29
N LYS A 48 -1.38 -6.51 9.30
CA LYS A 48 -1.68 -7.47 10.37
C LYS A 48 -0.76 -8.69 10.39
N SER A 49 -0.21 -9.06 9.24
CA SER A 49 0.55 -10.29 9.05
C SER A 49 2.08 -10.07 9.05
N HIS A 50 2.53 -8.82 9.01
CA HIS A 50 3.95 -8.48 8.79
C HIS A 50 4.60 -7.78 9.97
N THR A 51 5.93 -7.83 10.01
CA THR A 51 6.72 -7.20 11.06
C THR A 51 6.61 -5.68 10.97
N LYS A 52 6.36 -5.04 12.10
CA LYS A 52 6.30 -3.59 12.23
C LYS A 52 7.65 -2.99 12.61
N TYR A 53 8.04 -1.93 11.93
CA TYR A 53 9.23 -1.13 12.19
C TYR A 53 8.86 0.33 12.44
N GLN A 54 9.61 0.98 13.33
CA GLN A 54 9.63 2.42 13.50
C GLN A 54 10.83 2.97 12.72
N VAL A 55 10.57 3.88 11.79
CA VAL A 55 11.61 4.66 11.13
C VAL A 55 11.75 5.99 11.87
N PHE A 56 12.98 6.45 12.00
CA PHE A 56 13.32 7.77 12.52
C PHE A 56 13.97 8.59 11.42
N THR A 57 13.36 9.73 11.13
CA THR A 57 13.72 10.60 10.01
C THR A 57 14.16 11.96 10.53
N GLY A 58 15.06 12.63 9.80
CA GLY A 58 15.61 13.95 10.15
C GLY A 58 17.13 14.04 9.98
N THR A 59 17.66 15.26 9.94
CA THR A 59 19.10 15.54 9.77
C THR A 59 19.79 16.04 11.03
N GLY A 60 19.03 16.34 12.10
CA GLY A 60 19.56 16.87 13.37
C GLY A 60 18.82 16.35 14.60
N ILE A 61 17.48 16.40 14.58
CA ILE A 61 16.62 15.72 15.56
C ILE A 61 15.85 14.65 14.81
N LEU A 62 16.12 13.39 15.14
CA LEU A 62 15.44 12.27 14.54
C LEU A 62 14.09 12.08 15.23
N SER A 63 13.02 12.40 14.51
CA SER A 63 11.67 12.21 15.03
C SER A 63 11.14 10.84 14.59
N PRO A 64 10.39 10.13 15.46
CA PRO A 64 9.70 8.91 15.05
C PRO A 64 8.70 9.25 13.95
N ASN A 65 8.96 8.80 12.73
CA ASN A 65 8.13 8.93 11.53
C ASN A 65 8.85 8.22 10.37
N PRO A 66 8.18 7.41 9.53
CA PRO A 66 6.89 6.69 9.69
C PRO A 66 7.01 5.36 10.46
N GLU A 67 5.87 4.79 10.87
CA GLU A 67 5.76 3.36 11.20
C GLU A 67 5.46 2.58 9.92
N ILE A 68 6.20 1.50 9.67
CA ILE A 68 6.11 0.71 8.43
C ILE A 68 5.93 -0.77 8.74
N TYR A 69 5.28 -1.49 7.84
CA TYR A 69 5.15 -2.94 7.88
C TYR A 69 5.93 -3.55 6.73
N VAL A 70 6.68 -4.62 6.99
CA VAL A 70 7.69 -5.13 6.04
C VAL A 70 7.79 -6.65 6.02
N GLU A 71 8.21 -7.19 4.89
CA GLU A 71 8.81 -8.52 4.79
C GLU A 71 10.31 -8.45 5.11
N GLU A 72 10.78 -9.27 6.04
CA GLU A 72 12.20 -9.35 6.42
C GLU A 72 12.92 -10.38 5.56
N HIS A 73 14.08 -10.00 5.00
CA HIS A 73 14.90 -10.87 4.16
C HIS A 73 16.36 -10.83 4.58
N LEU A 74 17.04 -11.94 4.31
CA LEU A 74 18.48 -12.10 4.48
C LEU A 74 19.03 -12.77 3.22
N ASP A 75 19.88 -12.06 2.49
CA ASP A 75 20.54 -12.58 1.30
C ASP A 75 22.07 -12.54 1.52
N GLY A 76 22.64 -13.71 1.80
CA GLY A 76 24.01 -13.83 2.28
C GLY A 76 24.21 -13.07 3.61
N GLU A 77 25.05 -12.03 3.57
CA GLU A 77 25.32 -11.15 4.71
C GLU A 77 24.46 -9.87 4.71
N GLU A 78 23.73 -9.59 3.63
CA GLU A 78 22.91 -8.38 3.51
C GLU A 78 21.53 -8.62 4.14
N LYS A 79 21.25 -7.88 5.22
CA LYS A 79 19.92 -7.81 5.80
C LYS A 79 19.13 -6.68 5.14
N PHE A 80 17.95 -6.97 4.63
CA PHE A 80 17.07 -5.94 4.08
C PHE A 80 15.61 -6.24 4.41
N VAL A 81 14.78 -5.22 4.28
CA VAL A 81 13.33 -5.34 4.43
C VAL A 81 12.63 -4.77 3.21
N ILE A 82 11.50 -5.34 2.83
CA ILE A 82 10.66 -4.83 1.74
C ILE A 82 9.40 -4.21 2.35
N MET A 83 9.25 -2.90 2.19
CA MET A 83 8.09 -2.14 2.62
C MET A 83 7.06 -2.08 1.48
N LEU A 84 5.81 -2.39 1.78
CA LEU A 84 4.70 -2.17 0.85
C LEU A 84 4.45 -0.66 0.69
N GLY A 85 4.40 -0.19 -0.56
CA GLY A 85 4.18 1.22 -0.89
C GLY A 85 5.48 2.04 -1.00
N GLU A 86 5.30 3.34 -1.15
CA GLU A 86 6.38 4.31 -1.37
C GLU A 86 6.26 5.42 -0.31
N ASP A 87 7.36 5.71 0.39
CA ASP A 87 7.47 6.85 1.31
C ASP A 87 8.81 7.54 1.10
N ASP A 88 8.78 8.74 0.53
CA ASP A 88 9.97 9.51 0.17
C ASP A 88 10.72 10.08 1.39
N ASN A 89 10.14 10.00 2.59
CA ASN A 89 10.83 10.39 3.82
C ASN A 89 11.84 9.33 4.27
N ILE A 90 11.67 8.08 3.82
CA ILE A 90 12.57 6.98 4.12
C ILE A 90 13.71 6.99 3.11
N LYS A 91 14.92 7.29 3.59
CA LYS A 91 16.11 7.47 2.76
C LYS A 91 17.36 6.99 3.48
N PRO A 92 18.47 6.79 2.75
CA PRO A 92 19.76 6.50 3.37
C PRO A 92 20.11 7.52 4.45
N GLY A 93 20.66 7.03 5.57
CA GLY A 93 20.98 7.83 6.76
C GLY A 93 19.85 7.96 7.78
N CYS A 94 18.63 7.54 7.45
CA CYS A 94 17.57 7.36 8.46
C CYS A 94 17.91 6.17 9.37
N LEU A 95 17.29 6.14 10.56
CA LEU A 95 17.40 5.02 11.48
C LEU A 95 16.12 4.18 11.47
N ILE A 96 16.26 2.88 11.75
CA ILE A 96 15.14 1.95 11.77
C ILE A 96 15.25 1.00 12.96
N ARG A 97 14.11 0.74 13.61
CA ARG A 97 14.01 -0.15 14.78
C ARG A 97 12.77 -1.00 14.67
N ARG A 98 12.90 -2.31 14.88
CA ARG A 98 11.74 -3.20 14.99
C ARG A 98 10.92 -2.78 16.22
N VAL A 99 9.60 -2.67 16.09
CA VAL A 99 8.76 -2.26 17.22
C VAL A 99 8.91 -3.26 18.36
N ASN A 100 9.09 -2.75 19.59
CA ASN A 100 9.40 -3.50 20.82
C ASN A 100 10.79 -4.17 20.89
N ASP A 101 11.65 -3.96 19.89
CA ASP A 101 13.04 -4.41 19.93
C ASP A 101 13.96 -3.26 20.35
N LYS A 102 15.13 -3.60 20.91
CA LYS A 102 16.09 -2.62 21.44
C LYS A 102 17.09 -2.06 20.42
N PRO A 103 17.71 -2.86 19.53
CA PRO A 103 18.73 -2.35 18.63
C PRO A 103 18.10 -1.48 17.54
N VAL A 104 18.70 -0.31 17.34
CA VAL A 104 18.42 0.60 16.24
C VAL A 104 19.49 0.37 15.18
N TYR A 105 19.11 0.35 13.91
CA TYR A 105 20.02 0.13 12.79
C TYR A 105 20.01 1.32 11.84
N LYS A 106 21.11 1.49 11.09
CA LYS A 106 21.20 2.50 10.03
C LYS A 106 20.58 1.97 8.73
N ILE A 107 19.81 2.81 8.03
CA ILE A 107 19.41 2.54 6.66
C ILE A 107 20.55 2.97 5.73
N THR A 108 21.14 2.02 5.00
CA THR A 108 22.29 2.27 4.11
C THR A 108 21.87 2.54 2.67
N ALA A 109 20.78 1.93 2.22
CA ALA A 109 20.22 2.13 0.89
C ALA A 109 18.69 2.01 0.92
N VAL A 110 18.02 2.75 0.02
CA VAL A 110 16.59 2.61 -0.26
C VAL A 110 16.39 2.55 -1.76
N GLU A 111 15.85 1.46 -2.25
CA GLU A 111 15.76 1.16 -3.68
C GLU A 111 14.29 0.88 -4.08
N PRO A 112 13.85 1.27 -5.29
CA PRO A 112 12.57 0.81 -5.82
C PRO A 112 12.53 -0.72 -5.91
N ALA A 113 11.41 -1.31 -5.51
CA ALA A 113 11.17 -2.74 -5.58
C ALA A 113 9.72 -3.03 -6.00
N THR A 114 9.44 -4.30 -6.26
CA THR A 114 8.06 -4.79 -6.38
C THR A 114 7.85 -5.92 -5.39
N LEU A 115 6.69 -5.91 -4.74
CA LEU A 115 6.29 -6.96 -3.81
C LEU A 115 5.11 -7.76 -4.37
N THR A 116 5.20 -9.07 -4.27
CA THR A 116 4.10 -9.98 -4.66
C THR A 116 3.29 -10.34 -3.43
N VAL A 117 2.09 -9.79 -3.30
CA VAL A 117 1.17 -10.03 -2.18
C VAL A 117 0.05 -10.97 -2.60
N VAL A 118 -0.08 -12.10 -1.91
CA VAL A 118 -1.19 -13.04 -2.12
C VAL A 118 -2.35 -12.66 -1.21
N PHE A 119 -3.47 -12.22 -1.79
CA PHE A 119 -4.65 -11.76 -1.04
C PHE A 119 -5.94 -12.27 -1.71
N GLU A 120 -6.85 -12.85 -0.92
CA GLU A 120 -8.11 -13.45 -1.39
C GLU A 120 -7.93 -14.44 -2.57
N GLY A 121 -6.86 -15.25 -2.53
CA GLY A 121 -6.55 -16.24 -3.57
C GLY A 121 -6.00 -15.66 -4.87
N LYS A 122 -5.70 -14.36 -4.92
CA LYS A 122 -5.07 -13.68 -6.06
C LYS A 122 -3.65 -13.25 -5.72
N SER A 123 -2.74 -13.38 -6.68
CA SER A 123 -1.40 -12.80 -6.60
C SER A 123 -1.44 -11.37 -7.16
N ASN A 124 -1.03 -10.41 -6.34
CA ASN A 124 -1.00 -8.99 -6.68
C ASN A 124 0.43 -8.48 -6.66
N GLN A 125 0.89 -7.86 -7.74
CA GLN A 125 2.18 -7.16 -7.74
C GLN A 125 1.95 -5.69 -7.35
N LYS A 126 2.63 -5.23 -6.32
CA LYS A 126 2.52 -3.86 -5.80
C LYS A 126 3.89 -3.19 -5.77
N ASN A 127 3.88 -1.87 -5.92
CA ASN A 127 5.09 -1.08 -5.72
C ASN A 127 5.55 -1.20 -4.27
N ALA A 128 6.86 -1.23 -4.08
CA ALA A 128 7.48 -1.40 -2.80
C ALA A 128 8.82 -0.67 -2.75
N ARG A 129 9.40 -0.58 -1.55
CA ARG A 129 10.78 -0.11 -1.35
C ARG A 129 11.59 -1.19 -0.65
N LYS A 130 12.75 -1.53 -1.22
CA LYS A 130 13.78 -2.31 -0.55
C LYS A 130 14.58 -1.37 0.33
N ILE A 131 14.65 -1.65 1.63
CA ILE A 131 15.40 -0.88 2.62
C ILE A 131 16.53 -1.78 3.12
N VAL A 132 17.77 -1.42 2.81
CA VAL A 132 18.95 -2.17 3.25
C VAL A 132 19.31 -1.74 4.67
N ILE A 133 19.38 -2.71 5.57
CA ILE A 133 19.68 -2.52 6.98
C ILE A 133 21.18 -2.75 7.18
N GLY A 134 21.89 -1.69 7.56
CA GLY A 134 23.31 -1.73 7.86
C GLY A 134 23.60 -2.08 9.32
N GLU A 135 24.72 -1.55 9.79
CA GLU A 135 25.19 -1.72 11.16
C GLU A 135 24.21 -1.18 12.22
N GLN A 136 24.33 -1.74 13.43
CA GLN A 136 23.65 -1.22 14.59
C GLN A 136 24.15 0.21 14.87
N ALA A 137 23.22 1.15 15.00
CA ALA A 137 23.53 2.52 15.36
C ALA A 137 24.07 2.57 16.80
N GLU A 138 25.19 3.26 16.98
CA GLU A 138 25.72 3.52 18.32
C GLU A 138 24.78 4.49 19.07
N LYS A 139 24.49 4.18 20.34
CA LYS A 139 23.80 5.09 21.24
C LYS A 139 24.79 6.14 21.70
N VAL A 140 24.53 7.41 21.43
CA VAL A 140 25.47 8.50 21.68
C VAL A 140 24.69 9.73 22.12
N ASP A 141 25.13 10.42 23.16
CA ASP A 141 24.37 11.41 23.96
C ASP A 141 23.86 12.69 23.23
N VAL A 142 23.81 12.73 21.89
CA VAL A 142 23.61 13.98 21.12
C VAL A 142 22.32 14.03 20.27
N ILE A 143 21.77 12.92 19.73
CA ILE A 143 20.56 12.98 18.87
C ILE A 143 19.31 12.44 19.56
N LYS A 144 18.43 13.33 20.05
CA LYS A 144 17.15 12.95 20.67
C LYS A 144 16.25 12.19 19.67
N VAL A 145 16.03 10.91 19.94
CA VAL A 145 15.12 9.95 19.33
C VAL A 145 14.10 9.55 20.41
N GLY A 146 12.90 10.14 20.39
CA GLY A 146 11.99 10.01 21.53
C GLY A 146 12.58 10.64 22.80
N ASP A 147 12.80 9.85 23.86
CA ASP A 147 13.48 10.29 25.11
C ASP A 147 14.98 9.91 25.17
N GLU A 148 15.56 9.33 24.12
CA GLU A 148 16.95 8.80 24.15
C GLU A 148 17.84 9.39 23.05
N PHE A 149 19.17 9.25 23.13
CA PHE A 149 20.13 9.94 22.25
C PHE A 149 21.00 9.00 21.35
N TYR A 150 21.25 9.34 20.07
CA TYR A 150 22.08 8.55 19.09
C TYR A 150 23.11 9.41 18.28
N ARG A 151 24.03 8.83 17.46
CA ARG A 151 24.94 9.54 16.49
C ARG A 151 24.87 8.87 15.10
N VAL A 152 25.06 9.68 14.05
CA VAL A 152 25.14 9.26 12.63
C VAL A 152 26.43 8.50 12.34
#